data_AF-A0A837KGK5-F1
#
_entry.id   AF-A0A837KGK5-F1
#
_cell.length_a   1.000
_cell.length_b   1.000
_cell.length_c   1.000
_cell.angle_alpha   90.00
_cell.angle_beta   90.00
_cell.angle_gamma   90.00
#
_symmetry.space_group_name_H-M   'P 1'
#
loop_
_entity.id
_entity.type
_entity.pdbx_description
1 polymer ?
#
loop_
_entity_poly.entity_id
_entity_poly.type
_entity_poly.pdbx_seq_one_letter_code
_entity_poly.pdbx_strand_id
1 'polypeptide(L)'
;MFKKALIILSLSSVVVVPSLATQVQGAALPTQEKATTYASNKKIRNATYGEEIWVSLTSPIPAGWVIVRTLGTQNLIKNMNGASYGTEVEVLLASPIPTGWVMVRAFRGSNVIKNMNGASYGTEVEVMLASPIPEGWVMVRAFRGSNVLKNMNGASYGTEVEVMLASPIPKGWIMVRTYGGSNVIRNVNDAPNGTQIEVLQASPVPEGWIIVSSGGNSKVIRKVG
;
A
#
# COMPACT_ATOMS: atom_id res chain seq x y z
N MET A 1 -47.39 -2.95 44.20
CA MET A 1 -47.13 -3.56 45.52
C MET A 1 -48.01 -4.78 45.69
N PHE A 2 -47.46 -5.99 45.64
CA PHE A 2 -47.92 -7.12 46.46
C PHE A 2 -46.76 -8.10 46.58
N LYS A 3 -46.33 -8.29 47.83
CA LYS A 3 -45.36 -9.26 48.31
C LYS A 3 -46.03 -10.63 48.49
N LYS A 4 -45.25 -11.70 48.34
CA LYS A 4 -45.16 -12.97 49.13
C LYS A 4 -44.35 -13.96 48.26
N ALA A 5 -43.10 -14.34 48.58
CA ALA A 5 -42.62 -15.21 49.69
C ALA A 5 -43.33 -16.59 49.65
N LEU A 6 -42.73 -17.78 49.72
CA LEU A 6 -41.39 -18.30 50.00
C LEU A 6 -41.49 -19.85 49.85
N ILE A 7 -40.34 -20.54 49.84
CA ILE A 7 -40.06 -21.92 50.34
C ILE A 7 -39.74 -23.01 49.29
N ILE A 8 -38.42 -23.21 49.24
CA ILE A 8 -37.54 -24.35 48.93
C ILE A 8 -38.10 -25.75 49.27
N LEU A 9 -37.83 -26.74 48.41
CA LEU A 9 -37.44 -28.10 48.84
C LEU A 9 -36.59 -28.80 47.77
N SER A 10 -35.40 -29.20 48.21
CA SER A 10 -34.36 -29.98 47.53
C SER A 10 -34.78 -31.40 47.21
N LEU A 11 -34.26 -31.97 46.12
CA LEU A 11 -33.91 -33.39 46.07
C LEU A 11 -32.76 -33.64 45.08
N SER A 12 -31.65 -34.08 45.66
CA SER A 12 -30.45 -34.57 45.01
C SER A 12 -30.67 -35.95 44.42
N SER A 13 -30.17 -36.19 43.21
CA SER A 13 -29.99 -37.54 42.67
C SER A 13 -28.60 -37.63 42.04
N VAL A 14 -27.66 -38.20 42.78
CA VAL A 14 -26.35 -38.63 42.27
C VAL A 14 -26.56 -39.96 41.57
N VAL A 15 -26.31 -40.03 40.27
CA VAL A 15 -26.22 -41.29 39.53
C VAL A 15 -24.75 -41.61 39.34
N VAL A 16 -24.26 -42.59 40.10
CA VAL A 16 -22.97 -43.25 39.88
C VAL A 16 -23.18 -44.28 38.76
N VAL A 17 -22.45 -44.16 37.66
CA VAL A 17 -22.36 -45.22 36.64
C VAL A 17 -20.95 -45.80 36.69
N PRO A 18 -20.79 -47.13 36.77
CA PRO A 18 -19.48 -47.77 36.82
C PRO A 18 -18.77 -47.71 35.46
N SER A 19 -17.46 -47.51 35.52
CA SER A 19 -16.52 -47.62 34.42
C SER A 19 -16.44 -49.07 33.91
N LEU A 20 -16.77 -49.30 32.64
CA LEU A 20 -16.29 -50.45 31.88
C LEU A 20 -15.26 -49.96 30.87
N ALA A 21 -14.01 -50.38 31.07
CA ALA A 21 -12.97 -50.27 30.05
C ALA A 21 -13.17 -51.42 29.04
N THR A 22 -13.49 -51.07 27.81
CA THR A 22 -13.44 -52.00 26.67
C THR A 22 -12.44 -51.45 25.66
N GLN A 23 -11.31 -52.15 25.50
CA GLN A 23 -10.39 -51.91 24.40
C GLN A 23 -11.10 -52.28 23.09
N VAL A 24 -11.23 -51.30 22.19
CA VAL A 24 -11.53 -51.55 20.77
C VAL A 24 -10.46 -50.86 19.95
N GLN A 25 -9.51 -51.65 19.48
CA GLN A 25 -8.65 -51.35 18.34
C GLN A 25 -9.56 -51.30 17.10
N GLY A 26 -9.69 -50.16 16.43
CA GLY A 26 -10.54 -50.05 15.25
C GLY A 26 -10.35 -48.74 14.49
N ALA A 27 -9.65 -48.84 13.35
CA ALA A 27 -9.60 -47.92 12.22
C ALA A 27 -9.29 -46.43 12.51
N ALA A 28 -8.04 -46.05 12.24
CA ALA A 28 -7.68 -44.66 11.99
C ALA A 28 -8.56 -44.09 10.86
N LEU A 29 -9.45 -43.17 11.21
CA LEU A 29 -10.01 -42.22 10.26
C LEU A 29 -8.84 -41.49 9.60
N PRO A 30 -8.79 -41.34 8.25
CA PRO A 30 -7.81 -40.46 7.66
C PRO A 30 -8.12 -39.05 8.15
N THR A 31 -7.22 -38.52 8.98
CA THR A 31 -7.12 -37.11 9.30
C THR A 31 -7.12 -36.37 7.97
N GLN A 32 -8.22 -35.71 7.63
CA GLN A 32 -8.28 -34.83 6.46
C GLN A 32 -7.50 -33.56 6.82
N GLU A 33 -6.18 -33.71 6.84
CA GLU A 33 -5.20 -32.70 7.10
C GLU A 33 -5.24 -31.68 5.97
N LYS A 34 -5.89 -30.54 6.22
CA LYS A 34 -5.39 -29.21 5.83
C LYS A 34 -4.86 -29.06 4.39
N ALA A 35 -5.55 -29.62 3.39
CA ALA A 35 -5.16 -29.50 1.99
C ALA A 35 -5.48 -28.12 1.36
N THR A 36 -6.33 -27.30 1.98
CA THR A 36 -6.74 -25.99 1.44
C THR A 36 -5.80 -24.83 1.73
N THR A 37 -4.82 -24.98 2.63
CA THR A 37 -3.95 -23.86 3.04
C THR A 37 -2.57 -23.86 2.35
N TYR A 38 -2.10 -25.01 1.86
CA TYR A 38 -0.77 -25.12 1.24
C TYR A 38 -0.80 -25.02 -0.29
N ALA A 39 -1.84 -25.54 -0.95
CA ALA A 39 -2.00 -25.42 -2.40
C ALA A 39 -2.29 -23.97 -2.85
N SER A 40 -3.02 -23.21 -2.04
CA SER A 40 -3.27 -21.78 -2.28
C SER A 40 -1.99 -20.95 -2.19
N ASN A 41 -1.11 -21.23 -1.23
CA ASN A 41 0.17 -20.52 -1.07
C ASN A 41 1.16 -20.76 -2.23
N LYS A 42 1.26 -21.99 -2.75
CA LYS A 42 2.11 -22.26 -3.94
C LYS A 42 1.55 -21.60 -5.19
N LYS A 43 0.22 -21.61 -5.36
CA LYS A 43 -0.45 -20.96 -6.49
C LYS A 43 -0.30 -19.45 -6.46
N ILE A 44 -0.41 -18.82 -5.29
CA ILE A 44 -0.24 -17.36 -5.13
C ILE A 44 1.18 -16.90 -5.46
N ARG A 45 2.22 -17.65 -5.04
CA ARG A 45 3.62 -17.25 -5.24
C ARG A 45 4.08 -17.26 -6.69
N ASN A 46 3.50 -18.14 -7.51
CA ASN A 46 3.87 -18.31 -8.90
C ASN A 46 2.83 -17.73 -9.88
N ALA A 47 1.83 -17.03 -9.35
CA ALA A 47 0.78 -16.48 -10.18
C ALA A 47 1.34 -15.42 -11.13
N THR A 48 0.88 -15.47 -12.38
CA THR A 48 1.14 -14.42 -13.37
C THR A 48 0.14 -13.27 -13.23
N TYR A 49 0.43 -12.13 -13.89
CA TYR A 49 -0.49 -11.01 -13.94
C TYR A 49 -1.88 -11.46 -14.41
N GLY A 50 -2.91 -11.01 -13.69
CA GLY A 50 -4.29 -11.23 -14.06
C GLY A 50 -4.89 -12.55 -13.62
N GLU A 51 -4.09 -13.47 -13.04
CA GLU A 51 -4.62 -14.68 -12.43
C GLU A 51 -5.55 -14.36 -11.26
N GLU A 52 -6.63 -15.13 -11.17
CA GLU A 52 -7.68 -14.94 -10.17
C GLU A 52 -7.82 -16.17 -9.26
N ILE A 53 -8.05 -15.93 -7.97
CA ILE A 53 -8.19 -16.98 -6.96
C ILE A 53 -9.30 -16.59 -5.98
N TRP A 54 -10.16 -17.54 -5.61
CA TRP A 54 -11.11 -17.38 -4.51
C TRP A 54 -10.42 -17.62 -3.17
N VAL A 55 -10.57 -16.68 -2.25
CA VAL A 55 -10.08 -16.76 -0.86
C VAL A 55 -11.21 -16.50 0.12
N SER A 56 -11.07 -16.95 1.37
CA SER A 56 -12.05 -16.62 2.42
C SER A 56 -12.11 -15.10 2.62
N LEU A 57 -13.29 -14.58 2.96
CA LEU A 57 -13.49 -13.15 3.28
C LEU A 57 -12.55 -12.65 4.37
N THR A 58 -12.15 -13.52 5.29
CA THR A 58 -11.25 -13.23 6.41
C THR A 58 -9.77 -13.45 6.09
N SER A 59 -9.42 -13.94 4.90
CA SER A 59 -8.04 -14.17 4.52
C SER A 59 -7.32 -12.84 4.25
N PRO A 60 -6.07 -12.68 4.70
CA PRO A 60 -5.27 -11.52 4.32
C PRO A 60 -5.04 -11.51 2.81
N ILE A 61 -5.14 -10.32 2.21
CA ILE A 61 -4.86 -10.14 0.78
C ILE A 61 -3.35 -10.01 0.60
N PRO A 62 -2.69 -10.86 -0.23
CA PRO A 62 -1.25 -10.76 -0.43
C PRO A 62 -0.85 -9.45 -1.10
N ALA A 63 0.40 -9.02 -0.89
CA ALA A 63 0.95 -7.85 -1.58
C ALA A 63 0.89 -8.04 -3.11
N GLY A 64 0.48 -6.99 -3.82
CA GLY A 64 0.30 -7.04 -5.27
C GLY A 64 -1.00 -7.71 -5.72
N TRP A 65 -1.89 -8.11 -4.81
CA TRP A 65 -3.22 -8.62 -5.15
C TRP A 65 -4.32 -7.63 -4.77
N VAL A 66 -5.43 -7.68 -5.50
CA VAL A 66 -6.61 -6.81 -5.28
C VAL A 66 -7.89 -7.63 -5.25
N ILE A 67 -8.93 -7.10 -4.62
CA ILE A 67 -10.27 -7.71 -4.60
C ILE A 67 -11.08 -7.16 -5.77
N VAL A 68 -11.51 -8.03 -6.67
CA VAL A 68 -12.32 -7.66 -7.85
C VAL A 68 -13.79 -8.08 -7.73
N ARG A 69 -14.10 -9.02 -6.84
CA ARG A 69 -15.47 -9.48 -6.57
C ARG A 69 -15.59 -10.10 -5.18
N THR A 70 -16.78 -10.05 -4.59
CA THR A 70 -17.13 -10.78 -3.37
C THR A 70 -18.41 -11.57 -3.61
N LEU A 71 -18.44 -12.84 -3.21
CA LEU A 71 -19.61 -13.71 -3.26
C LEU A 71 -19.73 -14.49 -1.96
N GLY A 72 -20.83 -14.30 -1.22
CA GLY A 72 -21.06 -14.97 0.06
C GLY A 72 -19.92 -14.70 1.04
N THR A 73 -19.22 -15.76 1.44
CA THR A 73 -18.10 -15.73 2.40
C THR A 73 -16.72 -15.71 1.74
N GLN A 74 -16.64 -15.39 0.44
CA GLN A 74 -15.39 -15.43 -0.33
C GLN A 74 -15.15 -14.15 -1.13
N ASN A 75 -13.87 -13.82 -1.29
CA ASN A 75 -13.37 -12.78 -2.18
C ASN A 75 -12.67 -13.42 -3.39
N LEU A 76 -12.96 -12.93 -4.58
CA LEU A 76 -12.16 -13.18 -5.77
C LEU A 76 -11.05 -12.13 -5.81
N ILE A 77 -9.82 -12.60 -5.67
CA ILE A 77 -8.64 -11.75 -5.74
C ILE A 77 -7.93 -11.93 -7.07
N LYS A 78 -7.34 -10.85 -7.59
CA LYS A 78 -6.59 -10.81 -8.85
C LYS A 78 -5.16 -10.37 -8.62
N ASN A 79 -4.21 -11.06 -9.25
CA ASN A 79 -2.80 -10.71 -9.17
C ASN A 79 -2.48 -9.52 -10.08
N MET A 80 -1.85 -8.50 -9.54
CA MET A 80 -1.49 -7.26 -10.23
C MET A 80 0.00 -7.16 -10.53
N ASN A 81 0.81 -8.11 -10.03
CA ASN A 81 2.25 -8.13 -10.26
C ASN A 81 2.56 -8.39 -11.73
N GLY A 82 3.47 -7.60 -12.31
CA GLY A 82 3.86 -7.71 -13.72
C GLY A 82 2.93 -7.00 -14.70
N ALA A 83 1.93 -6.25 -14.24
CA ALA A 83 1.13 -5.40 -15.11
C ALA A 83 2.00 -4.35 -15.83
N SER A 84 1.65 -4.02 -17.07
CA SER A 84 2.27 -2.93 -17.83
C SER A 84 1.81 -1.56 -17.32
N TYR A 85 2.62 -0.51 -17.53
CA TYR A 85 2.22 0.88 -17.30
C TYR A 85 0.86 1.18 -17.95
N GLY A 86 0.02 1.94 -17.25
CA GLY A 86 -1.26 2.42 -17.76
C GLY A 86 -2.39 1.38 -17.73
N THR A 87 -2.10 0.14 -17.35
CA THR A 87 -3.13 -0.88 -17.11
C THR A 87 -4.13 -0.37 -16.08
N GLU A 88 -5.42 -0.46 -16.38
CA GLU A 88 -6.50 -0.08 -15.47
C GLU A 88 -7.32 -1.31 -15.05
N VAL A 89 -7.70 -1.35 -13.77
CA VAL A 89 -8.54 -2.41 -13.22
C VAL A 89 -9.56 -1.82 -12.25
N GLU A 90 -10.81 -2.25 -12.38
CA GLU A 90 -11.84 -1.97 -11.38
C GLU A 90 -11.69 -2.91 -10.18
N VAL A 91 -11.65 -2.34 -8.98
CA VAL A 91 -11.49 -3.05 -7.71
C VAL A 91 -12.58 -2.64 -6.75
N LEU A 92 -12.96 -3.52 -5.83
CA LEU A 92 -13.93 -3.17 -4.79
C LEU A 92 -13.37 -2.09 -3.86
N LEU A 93 -14.24 -1.26 -3.28
CA LEU A 93 -13.85 -0.14 -2.43
C LEU A 93 -12.95 -0.55 -1.24
N ALA A 94 -13.15 -1.76 -0.70
CA ALA A 94 -12.35 -2.31 0.39
C ALA A 94 -11.05 -2.99 -0.07
N SER A 95 -10.78 -3.04 -1.38
CA SER A 95 -9.56 -3.64 -1.91
C SER A 95 -8.33 -2.83 -1.50
N PRO A 96 -7.20 -3.49 -1.14
CA PRO A 96 -5.93 -2.79 -1.05
C PRO A 96 -5.54 -2.20 -2.42
N ILE A 97 -4.77 -1.12 -2.40
CA ILE A 97 -4.15 -0.52 -3.59
C ILE A 97 -2.68 -0.98 -3.63
N PRO A 98 -2.23 -1.70 -4.66
CA PRO A 98 -0.85 -2.16 -4.72
C PRO A 98 0.17 -1.02 -4.86
N THR A 99 1.41 -1.26 -4.44
CA THR A 99 2.51 -0.31 -4.64
C THR A 99 2.67 0.05 -6.12
N GLY A 100 2.80 1.34 -6.41
CA GLY A 100 2.90 1.83 -7.78
C GLY A 100 1.55 1.94 -8.51
N TRP A 101 0.42 1.69 -7.86
CA TRP A 101 -0.91 1.92 -8.41
C TRP A 101 -1.56 3.15 -7.78
N VAL A 102 -2.45 3.79 -8.54
CA VAL A 102 -3.19 4.99 -8.13
C VAL A 102 -4.67 4.86 -8.45
N MET A 103 -5.53 5.58 -7.74
CA MET A 103 -6.96 5.66 -8.05
C MET A 103 -7.21 6.78 -9.05
N VAL A 104 -7.81 6.46 -10.20
CA VAL A 104 -8.11 7.44 -11.26
C VAL A 104 -9.60 7.75 -11.36
N ARG A 105 -10.48 6.83 -10.91
CA ARG A 105 -11.94 7.00 -10.92
C ARG A 105 -12.57 6.26 -9.75
N ALA A 106 -13.73 6.72 -9.31
CA ALA A 106 -14.56 6.02 -8.33
C ALA A 106 -15.99 5.86 -8.84
N PHE A 107 -16.59 4.74 -8.46
CA PHE A 107 -17.99 4.40 -8.67
C PHE A 107 -18.64 4.03 -7.34
N ARG A 108 -19.95 3.77 -7.36
CA ARG A 108 -20.66 3.31 -6.17
C ARG A 108 -20.20 1.89 -5.81
N GLY A 109 -19.27 1.79 -4.86
CA GLY A 109 -18.78 0.52 -4.31
C GLY A 109 -17.49 -0.02 -4.93
N SER A 110 -16.92 0.68 -5.92
CA SER A 110 -15.68 0.30 -6.58
C SER A 110 -14.83 1.51 -6.99
N ASN A 111 -13.55 1.26 -7.23
CA ASN A 111 -12.59 2.24 -7.77
C ASN A 111 -11.93 1.67 -9.02
N VAL A 112 -11.57 2.53 -9.97
CA VAL A 112 -10.64 2.16 -11.04
C VAL A 112 -9.25 2.59 -10.61
N ILE A 113 -8.34 1.60 -10.56
CA ILE A 113 -6.93 1.83 -10.28
C ILE A 113 -6.11 1.72 -11.55
N LYS A 114 -5.01 2.47 -11.63
CA LYS A 114 -4.09 2.51 -12.76
C LYS A 114 -2.66 2.19 -12.33
N ASN A 115 -1.97 1.36 -13.09
CA ASN A 115 -0.56 1.05 -12.85
C ASN A 115 0.34 2.19 -13.33
N MET A 116 1.20 2.67 -12.44
CA MET A 116 2.14 3.76 -12.70
C MET A 116 3.57 3.27 -12.89
N ASN A 117 3.83 1.99 -12.62
CA ASN A 117 5.16 1.38 -12.76
C ASN A 117 5.59 1.37 -14.23
N GLY A 118 6.84 1.76 -14.49
CA GLY A 118 7.42 1.80 -15.85
C GLY A 118 7.06 3.05 -16.66
N ALA A 119 6.40 4.05 -16.06
CA ALA A 119 6.20 5.34 -16.72
C ALA A 119 7.54 6.04 -17.02
N SER A 120 7.60 6.80 -18.11
CA SER A 120 8.75 7.63 -18.45
C SER A 120 8.77 8.92 -17.62
N TYR A 121 9.95 9.55 -17.48
CA TYR A 121 10.09 10.87 -16.86
C TYR A 121 9.08 11.86 -17.46
N GLY A 122 8.50 12.71 -16.61
CA GLY A 122 7.61 13.78 -17.03
C GLY A 122 6.19 13.34 -17.39
N THR A 123 5.90 12.03 -17.37
CA THR A 123 4.52 11.53 -17.49
C THR A 123 3.64 12.15 -16.41
N GLU A 124 2.49 12.67 -16.79
CA GLU A 124 1.51 13.24 -15.86
C GLU A 124 0.21 12.43 -15.87
N VAL A 125 -0.36 12.23 -14.68
CA VAL A 125 -1.63 11.52 -14.50
C VAL A 125 -2.47 12.22 -13.45
N GLU A 126 -3.72 12.49 -13.80
CA GLU A 126 -4.72 12.95 -12.84
C GLU A 126 -5.21 11.77 -12.01
N VAL A 127 -5.19 11.93 -10.68
CA VAL A 127 -5.58 10.92 -9.70
C VAL A 127 -6.59 11.52 -8.73
N MET A 128 -7.40 10.67 -8.13
CA MET A 128 -8.32 11.06 -7.07
C MET A 128 -7.56 11.65 -5.87
N LEU A 129 -8.18 12.60 -5.16
CA LEU A 129 -7.56 13.26 -4.00
C LEU A 129 -7.06 12.29 -2.92
N ALA A 130 -7.78 11.19 -2.69
CA ALA A 130 -7.42 10.15 -1.72
C ALA A 130 -6.43 9.10 -2.27
N SER A 131 -5.99 9.22 -3.52
CA SER A 131 -5.07 8.27 -4.14
C SER A 131 -3.71 8.29 -3.44
N PRO A 132 -3.06 7.12 -3.25
CA PRO A 132 -1.66 7.11 -2.88
C PRO A 132 -0.82 7.81 -3.95
N ILE A 133 0.34 8.36 -3.53
CA ILE A 133 1.36 8.91 -4.42
C ILE A 133 2.50 7.89 -4.50
N PRO A 134 2.78 7.29 -5.67
CA PRO A 134 3.86 6.31 -5.81
C PRO A 134 5.26 6.91 -5.57
N GLU A 135 6.23 6.05 -5.24
CA GLU A 135 7.63 6.47 -5.12
C GLU A 135 8.13 7.08 -6.45
N GLY A 136 8.86 8.19 -6.34
CA GLY A 136 9.35 8.93 -7.51
C GLY A 136 8.29 9.77 -8.23
N TRP A 137 7.06 9.86 -7.72
CA TRP A 137 6.03 10.76 -8.23
C TRP A 137 5.84 11.96 -7.30
N VAL A 138 5.46 13.10 -7.87
CA VAL A 138 5.21 14.36 -7.14
C VAL A 138 3.90 14.99 -7.58
N MET A 139 3.28 15.78 -6.70
CA MET A 139 2.10 16.59 -7.04
C MET A 139 2.53 17.90 -7.67
N VAL A 140 2.11 18.15 -8.91
CA VAL A 140 2.39 19.41 -9.63
C VAL A 140 1.19 20.34 -9.70
N ARG A 141 -0.03 19.80 -9.59
CA ARG A 141 -1.29 20.56 -9.60
C ARG A 141 -2.33 19.88 -8.71
N ALA A 142 -3.25 20.66 -8.18
CA ALA A 142 -4.45 20.17 -7.49
C ALA A 142 -5.69 20.84 -8.06
N PHE A 143 -6.77 20.07 -8.11
CA PHE A 143 -8.11 20.51 -8.47
C PHE A 143 -9.08 20.10 -7.37
N ARG A 144 -10.35 20.51 -7.50
CA ARG A 144 -11.40 20.10 -6.56
C ARG A 144 -11.67 18.60 -6.72
N GLY A 145 -11.05 17.79 -5.87
CA GLY A 145 -11.26 16.34 -5.80
C GLY A 145 -10.22 15.49 -6.53
N SER A 146 -9.23 16.10 -7.17
CA SER A 146 -8.15 15.38 -7.86
C SER A 146 -6.81 16.12 -7.76
N ASN A 147 -5.72 15.38 -7.97
CA ASN A 147 -4.36 15.90 -8.08
C ASN A 147 -3.75 15.45 -9.40
N VAL A 148 -2.84 16.24 -9.96
CA VAL A 148 -1.98 15.80 -11.07
C VAL A 148 -0.64 15.39 -10.50
N LEU A 149 -0.31 14.11 -10.69
CA LEU A 149 1.00 13.56 -10.35
C LEU A 149 1.91 13.61 -11.57
N LYS A 150 3.20 13.88 -11.35
CA LYS A 150 4.26 13.83 -12.37
C LYS A 150 5.33 12.83 -11.98
N ASN A 151 5.75 12.01 -12.93
CA ASN A 151 6.85 11.05 -12.72
C ASN A 151 8.20 11.75 -12.78
N MET A 152 9.02 11.53 -11.75
CA MET A 152 10.35 12.13 -11.61
C MET A 152 11.47 11.14 -11.86
N ASN A 153 11.15 9.85 -12.02
CA ASN A 153 12.13 8.80 -12.30
C ASN A 153 12.76 8.99 -13.68
N GLY A 154 14.09 8.93 -13.74
CA GLY A 154 14.85 9.12 -14.98
C GLY A 154 15.11 10.58 -15.37
N ALA A 155 14.82 11.54 -14.49
CA ALA A 155 15.23 12.93 -14.71
C ALA A 155 16.75 13.06 -14.75
N SER A 156 17.28 13.95 -15.58
CA SER A 156 18.72 14.27 -15.63
C SER A 156 19.14 15.10 -14.41
N TYR A 157 20.43 15.04 -14.05
CA TYR A 157 21.03 15.93 -13.05
C TYR A 157 20.70 17.40 -13.34
N GLY A 158 20.40 18.18 -12.31
CA GLY A 158 20.10 19.61 -12.42
C GLY A 158 18.69 19.95 -12.89
N THR A 159 17.87 18.95 -13.27
CA THR A 159 16.45 19.16 -13.62
C THR A 159 15.71 19.82 -12.46
N GLU A 160 14.97 20.88 -12.74
CA GLU A 160 14.13 21.57 -11.77
C GLU A 160 12.65 21.40 -12.08
N VAL A 161 11.84 21.21 -11.04
CA VAL A 161 10.38 21.09 -11.15
C VAL A 161 9.72 21.83 -9.99
N GLU A 162 8.68 22.59 -10.31
CA GLU A 162 7.80 23.17 -9.31
C GLU A 162 6.78 22.12 -8.85
N VAL A 163 6.69 21.91 -7.54
CA VAL A 163 5.80 20.95 -6.90
C VAL A 163 4.97 21.62 -5.82
N MET A 164 3.78 21.10 -5.56
CA MET A 164 2.93 21.60 -4.49
C MET A 164 3.61 21.45 -3.12
N LEU A 165 3.32 22.36 -2.17
CA LEU A 165 3.92 22.31 -0.82
C LEU A 165 3.72 20.97 -0.10
N ALA A 166 2.55 20.33 -0.29
CA ALA A 166 2.24 19.05 0.31
C ALA A 166 2.81 17.84 -0.47
N SER A 167 3.50 18.07 -1.59
CA SER A 167 4.08 17.01 -2.40
C SER A 167 5.22 16.32 -1.64
N PRO A 168 5.33 14.98 -1.71
CA PRO A 168 6.57 14.32 -1.30
C PRO A 168 7.75 14.82 -2.14
N ILE A 169 8.94 14.83 -1.53
CA ILE A 169 10.20 15.10 -2.21
C ILE A 169 10.86 13.74 -2.53
N PRO A 170 11.09 13.38 -3.80
CA PRO A 170 11.68 12.09 -4.14
C PRO A 170 13.13 11.95 -3.66
N LYS A 171 13.61 10.70 -3.52
CA LYS A 171 15.02 10.41 -3.22
C LYS A 171 15.93 11.05 -4.27
N GLY A 172 17.03 11.66 -3.83
CA GLY A 172 17.96 12.36 -4.71
C GLY A 172 17.46 13.72 -5.22
N TRP A 173 16.34 14.23 -4.69
CA TRP A 173 15.87 15.59 -4.96
C TRP A 173 16.02 16.48 -3.73
N ILE A 174 16.23 17.77 -3.96
CA ILE A 174 16.40 18.81 -2.94
C ILE A 174 15.48 19.99 -3.21
N MET A 175 15.17 20.79 -2.19
CA MET A 175 14.40 22.03 -2.33
C MET A 175 15.34 23.23 -2.47
N VAL A 176 15.22 23.97 -3.57
CA VAL A 176 16.10 25.12 -3.87
C VAL A 176 15.38 26.46 -3.73
N ARG A 177 14.05 26.51 -3.92
CA ARG A 177 13.24 27.72 -3.79
C ARG A 177 11.83 27.39 -3.29
N THR A 178 11.14 28.38 -2.74
CA THR A 178 9.74 28.29 -2.33
C THR A 178 8.98 29.49 -2.88
N TYR A 179 7.73 29.26 -3.27
CA TYR A 179 6.74 30.26 -3.62
C TYR A 179 5.51 30.01 -2.73
N GLY A 180 4.64 31.02 -2.54
CA GLY A 180 3.58 30.98 -1.53
C GLY A 180 2.66 29.75 -1.50
N GLY A 181 2.63 28.94 -2.57
CA GLY A 181 1.93 27.64 -2.64
C GLY A 181 2.73 26.46 -3.18
N SER A 182 4.03 26.60 -3.44
CA SER A 182 4.85 25.58 -4.11
C SER A 182 6.33 25.62 -3.71
N ASN A 183 7.04 24.53 -3.98
CA ASN A 183 8.50 24.45 -3.88
C ASN A 183 9.09 24.17 -5.26
N VAL A 184 10.25 24.75 -5.56
CA VAL A 184 11.08 24.29 -6.66
C VAL A 184 12.04 23.26 -6.11
N ILE A 185 11.97 22.06 -6.68
CA ILE A 185 12.88 20.97 -6.38
C ILE A 185 13.88 20.77 -7.51
N ARG A 186 15.09 20.35 -7.17
CA ARG A 186 16.17 20.05 -8.13
C ARG A 186 16.66 18.62 -7.97
N ASN A 187 16.84 17.92 -9.08
CA ASN A 187 17.44 16.59 -9.10
C ASN A 187 18.96 16.70 -8.91
N VAL A 188 19.49 15.95 -7.94
CA VAL A 188 20.92 15.89 -7.64
C VAL A 188 21.48 14.48 -7.69
N ASN A 189 20.71 13.54 -8.25
CA ASN A 189 21.26 12.25 -8.66
C ASN A 189 22.38 12.47 -9.69
N ASP A 190 23.42 11.62 -9.61
CA ASP A 190 24.60 11.65 -10.48
C ASP A 190 25.41 12.97 -10.45
N ALA A 191 25.22 13.79 -9.42
CA ALA A 191 26.03 14.99 -9.23
C ALA A 191 27.53 14.61 -9.07
N PRO A 192 28.46 15.33 -9.72
CA PRO A 192 29.89 15.11 -9.53
C PRO A 192 30.31 15.22 -8.06
N ASN A 193 31.27 14.40 -7.64
CA ASN A 193 31.81 14.48 -6.28
C ASN A 193 32.41 15.88 -6.02
N GLY A 194 32.19 16.41 -4.81
CA GLY A 194 32.58 17.77 -4.45
C GLY A 194 31.60 18.87 -4.89
N THR A 195 30.56 18.55 -5.66
CA THR A 195 29.49 19.51 -6.00
C THR A 195 28.91 20.11 -4.72
N GLN A 196 28.78 21.44 -4.68
CA GLN A 196 28.15 22.17 -3.58
C GLN A 196 26.88 22.88 -4.07
N ILE A 197 25.83 22.83 -3.26
CA ILE A 197 24.54 23.44 -3.58
C ILE A 197 23.98 24.10 -2.33
N GLU A 198 23.58 25.36 -2.45
CA GLU A 198 22.76 26.03 -1.45
C GLU A 198 21.30 25.58 -1.61
N VAL A 199 20.70 25.13 -0.51
CA VAL A 199 19.34 24.59 -0.46
C VAL A 199 18.57 25.24 0.67
N LEU A 200 17.25 25.17 0.60
CA LEU A 200 16.40 25.63 1.70
C LEU A 200 16.75 24.88 3.00
N GLN A 201 16.60 25.54 4.13
CA GLN A 201 16.90 24.93 5.43
C GLN A 201 16.09 23.65 5.66
N ALA A 202 14.83 23.62 5.22
CA ALA A 202 13.95 22.46 5.30
C ALA A 202 14.23 21.37 4.24
N SER A 203 15.11 21.63 3.25
CA SER A 203 15.43 20.66 2.20
C SER A 203 15.93 19.35 2.79
N PRO A 204 15.52 18.17 2.29
CA PRO A 204 16.20 16.94 2.62
C PRO A 204 17.69 17.01 2.20
N VAL A 205 18.53 16.23 2.89
CA VAL A 205 19.92 15.98 2.51
C VAL A 205 19.98 14.58 1.91
N PRO A 206 20.23 14.43 0.60
CA PRO A 206 20.25 13.12 -0.03
C PRO A 206 21.43 12.26 0.43
N GLU A 207 21.33 10.95 0.21
CA GLU A 207 22.41 10.02 0.53
C GLU A 207 23.73 10.39 -0.19
N GLY A 208 24.84 10.28 0.54
CA GLY A 208 26.17 10.70 0.06
C GLY A 208 26.38 12.22 0.01
N TRP A 209 25.47 13.02 0.56
CA TRP A 209 25.66 14.45 0.78
C TRP A 209 25.87 14.77 2.26
N ILE A 210 26.66 15.81 2.55
CA ILE A 210 26.84 16.36 3.89
C ILE A 210 26.52 17.85 3.92
N ILE A 211 26.15 18.37 5.08
CA ILE A 211 26.03 19.81 5.31
C ILE A 211 27.42 20.39 5.59
N VAL A 212 27.81 21.44 4.88
CA VAL A 212 29.11 22.12 5.08
C VAL A 212 28.97 23.51 5.71
N SER A 213 27.82 24.15 5.56
CA SER A 213 27.46 25.38 6.27
C SER A 213 25.94 25.49 6.38
N SER A 214 25.46 26.23 7.38
CA SER A 214 24.03 26.49 7.57
C SER A 214 23.85 27.85 8.22
N GLY A 215 22.87 28.62 7.76
CA GLY A 215 22.59 29.96 8.27
C GLY A 215 21.24 30.49 7.78
N GLY A 216 20.51 31.19 8.65
CA GLY A 216 19.21 31.76 8.32
C GLY A 216 18.23 30.73 7.74
N ASN A 217 17.79 30.95 6.50
CA ASN A 217 16.80 30.13 5.80
C ASN A 217 17.42 29.11 4.82
N SER A 218 18.75 28.96 4.81
CA SER A 218 19.45 28.08 3.88
C SER A 218 20.61 27.30 4.51
N LYS A 219 21.02 26.24 3.81
CA LYS A 219 22.24 25.47 4.10
C LYS A 219 22.96 25.12 2.81
N VAL A 220 24.27 24.96 2.89
CA VAL A 220 25.07 24.44 1.78
C VAL A 220 25.33 22.96 2.03
N ILE A 221 25.00 22.14 1.04
CA ILE A 221 25.31 20.71 1.03
C ILE A 221 26.41 20.40 0.02
N ARG A 222 27.21 19.37 0.29
CA ARG A 222 28.31 18.91 -0.58
C ARG A 222 28.22 17.40 -0.82
N LYS A 223 28.39 16.96 -2.08
CA LYS A 223 28.53 15.55 -2.45
C LYS A 223 29.90 15.02 -2.00
N VAL A 224 29.93 13.88 -1.31
CA VAL A 224 31.16 13.29 -0.73
C VAL A 224 31.41 11.82 -1.10
N GLY A 225 30.59 11.24 -1.98
CA GLY A 225 30.72 9.86 -2.44
C GLY A 225 30.06 9.68 -3.79
#